data_AF-A0A949AM60-F1
#
_entry.id   AF-A0A949AM60-F1
#
_cell.length_a   1.000
_cell.length_b   1.000
_cell.length_c   1.000
_cell.angle_alpha   90.00
_cell.angle_beta   90.00
_cell.angle_gamma   90.00
#
_symmetry.space_group_name_H-M   'P 1'
#
loop_
_entity.id
_entity.type
_entity.pdbx_description
1 polymer ?
#
loop_
_entity_poly.entity_id
_entity_poly.type
_entity_poly.pdbx_seq_one_letter_code
_entity_poly.pdbx_strand_id
1 'polypeptide(L)' 'AHAADIAKGLPGAIDKDIAMAKCRNNLDWKGQIELSIDPEKARRFREEGSSYKGDACSMCGSYCAIKVYKQATAPDRQQK' A
#
# COMPACT_ATOMS: atom_id res chain seq x y z
N ALA A 1 -1.29 19.47 -10.09
CA ALA A 1 -2.60 19.12 -10.68
C ALA A 1 -3.37 18.24 -9.71
N HIS A 2 -3.15 16.91 -9.70
CA HIS A 2 -3.88 15.91 -8.92
C HIS A 2 -4.27 16.30 -7.47
N ALA A 3 -3.31 16.73 -6.65
CA ALA A 3 -3.58 17.11 -5.26
C ALA A 3 -4.58 18.28 -5.12
N ALA A 4 -4.54 19.24 -6.05
CA ALA A 4 -5.49 20.35 -6.07
C ALA A 4 -6.88 19.89 -6.55
N ASP A 5 -6.94 18.91 -7.45
CA ASP A 5 -8.19 18.35 -7.97
C ASP A 5 -8.95 17.59 -6.86
N ILE A 6 -8.22 16.84 -6.02
CA ILE A 6 -8.77 16.23 -4.81
C ILE A 6 -9.25 17.29 -3.83
N ALA A 7 -8.44 18.32 -3.55
CA ALA A 7 -8.79 19.37 -2.60
C ALA A 7 -10.05 20.17 -3.03
N LYS A 8 -10.24 20.34 -4.34
CA LYS A 8 -11.45 20.96 -4.92
C LYS A 8 -12.67 20.04 -4.93
N GLY A 9 -12.52 18.76 -4.56
CA GLY A 9 -13.60 17.79 -4.57
C GLY A 9 -14.10 17.45 -5.97
N LEU A 10 -13.24 17.50 -6.99
CA LEU A 10 -13.65 17.14 -8.35
C LEU A 10 -14.11 15.67 -8.40
N PRO A 11 -15.25 15.36 -9.03
CA PRO A 11 -15.75 13.99 -9.13
C PRO A 11 -14.69 13.05 -9.72
N GLY A 12 -14.43 11.94 -9.04
CA GLY A 12 -13.47 10.91 -9.46
C GLY A 12 -11.99 11.22 -9.21
N ALA A 13 -11.63 12.43 -8.75
CA ALA A 13 -10.23 12.79 -8.51
C ALA A 13 -9.56 11.90 -7.46
N ILE A 14 -10.29 11.42 -6.46
CA ILE A 14 -9.77 10.59 -5.37
C ILE A 14 -9.76 9.09 -5.69
N ASP A 15 -10.41 8.66 -6.79
CA ASP A 15 -10.63 7.23 -7.07
C ASP A 15 -9.30 6.49 -7.28
N LYS A 16 -8.32 7.14 -7.92
CA LYS A 16 -6.98 6.59 -8.13
C LYS A 16 -6.25 6.37 -6.80
N ASP A 17 -6.36 7.29 -5.85
CA ASP A 17 -5.75 7.18 -4.52
C ASP A 17 -6.41 6.07 -3.71
N ILE A 18 -7.74 5.93 -3.78
CA ILE A 18 -8.48 4.84 -3.14
C ILE A 18 -8.04 3.49 -3.73
N ALA A 19 -7.91 3.39 -5.05
CA ALA A 19 -7.42 2.17 -5.70
C ALA A 19 -6.01 1.80 -5.22
N MET A 20 -5.09 2.77 -5.18
CA MET A 20 -3.74 2.56 -4.69
C MET A 20 -3.72 2.18 -3.19
N ALA A 21 -4.56 2.80 -2.37
CA ALA A 21 -4.68 2.50 -0.95
C ALA A 21 -5.20 1.07 -0.70
N LYS A 22 -6.12 0.58 -1.54
CA LYS A 22 -6.58 -0.82 -1.51
C LYS A 22 -5.43 -1.79 -1.83
N CYS A 23 -4.63 -1.52 -2.86
CA CYS A 23 -3.43 -2.31 -3.15
C CYS A 23 -2.45 -2.31 -1.98
N ARG A 24 -2.16 -1.14 -1.39
CA ARG A 24 -1.30 -1.01 -0.19
C ARG A 24 -1.79 -1.86 0.97
N ASN A 25 -3.08 -1.76 1.30
CA ASN A 25 -3.68 -2.54 2.39
C ASN A 25 -3.58 -4.05 2.12
N ASN A 26 -3.68 -4.47 0.86
CA ASN A 26 -3.58 -5.87 0.45
C ASN A 26 -2.14 -6.37 0.27
N LEU A 27 -1.14 -5.51 0.47
CA LEU A 27 0.27 -5.79 0.15
C LEU A 27 0.46 -6.22 -1.32
N ASP A 28 -0.43 -5.75 -2.20
CA ASP A 28 -0.34 -5.93 -3.64
C ASP A 28 0.62 -4.90 -4.23
N TRP A 29 1.91 -5.26 -4.20
CA TRP A 29 2.99 -4.40 -4.69
C TRP A 29 2.89 -4.14 -6.19
N LYS A 30 2.47 -5.14 -6.97
CA LYS A 30 2.37 -5.01 -8.43
C LYS A 30 1.29 -3.98 -8.78
N GLY A 31 0.09 -4.13 -8.23
CA GLY A 31 -0.99 -3.18 -8.47
C GLY A 31 -0.68 -1.77 -7.94
N GLN A 32 -0.05 -1.65 -6.76
CA GLN A 32 0.37 -0.35 -6.23
C GLN A 32 1.38 0.36 -7.14
N ILE A 33 2.36 -0.38 -7.68
CA ILE A 33 3.40 0.15 -8.57
C ILE A 33 2.77 0.58 -9.91
N GLU A 34 1.90 -0.24 -10.49
CA GLU A 34 1.20 0.07 -11.74
C GLU A 34 0.33 1.33 -11.62
N LEU A 35 -0.29 1.57 -10.46
CA LEU A 35 -1.10 2.77 -10.19
C LEU A 35 -0.28 4.01 -9.84
N SER A 36 1.04 3.89 -9.64
CA SER A 36 1.89 5.01 -9.26
C SER A 36 2.05 6.03 -10.39
N ILE A 37 2.49 7.24 -10.03
CA ILE A 37 2.78 8.30 -11.02
C ILE A 37 3.99 7.91 -11.88
N ASP A 38 4.94 7.17 -11.29
CA ASP A 38 6.18 6.72 -11.93
C ASP A 38 6.45 5.25 -11.55
N PRO A 39 5.89 4.30 -12.33
CA PRO A 39 6.03 2.87 -12.05
C PRO A 39 7.45 2.34 -12.14
N GLU A 40 8.31 2.95 -12.97
CA GLU A 40 9.70 2.52 -13.15
C GLU A 40 10.51 2.83 -11.89
N LYS A 41 10.44 4.09 -11.42
CA LYS A 41 11.07 4.50 -10.17
C LYS A 41 10.54 3.74 -8.96
N ALA A 42 9.23 3.55 -8.87
CA ALA A 42 8.62 2.82 -7.76
C ALA A 42 9.08 1.36 -7.69
N ARG A 43 9.22 0.71 -8.85
CA ARG A 43 9.75 -0.65 -8.95
C ARG A 43 11.21 -0.71 -8.52
N ARG A 44 12.04 0.19 -9.03
CA ARG A 44 13.46 0.28 -8.67
C ARG A 44 13.66 0.39 -7.16
N PHE A 45 12.93 1.29 -6.49
CA PHE A 45 13.02 1.45 -5.04
C PHE A 45 12.56 0.22 -4.26
N ARG A 46 11.57 -0.54 -4.77
CA ARG A 46 11.15 -1.79 -4.14
C ARG A 46 12.23 -2.86 -4.23
N GLU A 47 12.91 -2.95 -5.37
CA GLU A 47 14.00 -3.92 -5.62
C GLU A 47 15.25 -3.58 -4.80
N GLU A 48 15.63 -2.30 -4.75
CA GLU A 48 16.75 -1.79 -3.94
C GLU A 48 16.50 -1.97 -2.44
N GLY A 49 15.26 -1.78 -1.97
CA GLY A 49 14.87 -1.88 -0.56
C GLY A 49 14.77 -3.31 -0.01
N SER A 50 15.33 -4.33 -0.68
CA SER A 50 15.10 -5.76 -0.42
C SER A 50 15.84 -6.37 0.78
N SER A 51 16.30 -5.55 1.74
CA SER A 51 16.92 -6.05 2.99
C SER A 51 15.98 -6.95 3.82
N TYR A 52 14.66 -6.80 3.64
CA TYR A 52 13.63 -7.66 4.21
C TYR A 52 12.92 -8.46 3.10
N LYS A 53 12.89 -9.79 3.22
CA LYS A 53 12.34 -10.72 2.21
C LYS A 53 10.91 -11.18 2.48
N GLY A 54 10.18 -10.53 3.39
CA GLY A 54 8.77 -10.84 3.64
C GLY A 54 7.81 -10.06 2.74
N ASP A 55 6.51 -10.31 2.91
CA ASP A 55 5.43 -9.70 2.12
C ASP A 55 5.31 -8.16 2.29
N ALA A 56 5.92 -7.60 3.33
CA ALA A 56 5.88 -6.17 3.64
C ALA A 56 7.09 -5.40 3.05
N CYS A 57 7.20 -4.10 3.32
CA CYS A 57 8.42 -3.34 3.04
C CYS A 57 9.48 -3.50 4.12
N SER A 58 10.71 -3.17 3.78
CA SER A 58 11.87 -3.20 4.69
C SER A 58 11.83 -2.16 5.80
N MET A 59 10.97 -1.14 5.70
CA MET A 59 10.90 -0.08 6.70
C MET A 59 10.50 -0.59 8.09
N CYS A 60 9.42 -1.39 8.19
CA CYS A 60 8.98 -2.00 9.44
C CYS A 60 9.24 -3.51 9.50
N GLY A 61 9.50 -4.15 8.35
CA GLY A 61 9.75 -5.59 8.24
C GLY A 61 8.65 -6.44 8.85
N SER A 62 9.02 -7.31 9.80
CA SER A 62 8.11 -8.21 10.52
C SER A 62 7.04 -7.49 11.34
N TYR A 63 7.27 -6.24 11.71
CA TYR A 63 6.34 -5.42 12.51
C TYR A 63 5.47 -4.49 11.64
N CYS A 64 5.18 -4.89 10.40
CA CYS A 64 4.33 -4.13 9.50
C CYS A 64 2.95 -3.81 10.12
N ALA A 65 2.64 -2.52 10.26
CA ALA A 65 1.41 -2.04 10.88
C ALA A 65 0.14 -2.61 10.22
N ILE A 66 0.11 -2.73 8.89
CA ILE A 66 -1.03 -3.31 8.16
C ILE A 66 -1.25 -4.78 8.54
N LYS A 67 -0.16 -5.56 8.64
CA LYS A 67 -0.24 -6.98 9.05
C LYS A 67 -0.74 -7.09 10.49
N VAL A 68 -0.18 -6.28 11.41
CA VAL A 68 -0.57 -6.25 12.82
C VAL A 68 -2.05 -5.85 12.96
N TYR A 69 -2.49 -4.83 12.23
CA TYR A 69 -3.89 -4.39 12.24
C TYR A 69 -4.83 -5.50 11.74
N LYS A 70 -4.56 -6.07 10.57
CA LYS A 70 -5.35 -7.18 10.01
C LYS A 70 -5.43 -8.37 10.97
N GLN A 71 -4.32 -8.68 11.61
CA GLN A 71 -4.23 -9.73 12.61
C GLN A 71 -5.06 -9.45 13.88
N ALA A 72 -5.16 -8.19 14.30
CA ALA A 72 -5.93 -7.76 15.46
C ALA A 72 -7.44 -7.67 15.18
N THR A 73 -7.82 -7.31 13.95
CA THR A 73 -9.22 -7.14 13.54
C THR A 73 -9.80 -8.34 12.80
N ALA A 74 -9.02 -9.40 12.58
CA ALA A 74 -9.51 -10.61 11.95
C ALA A 74 -10.67 -11.18 12.78
N PRO A 75 -11.86 -11.40 12.20
CA PRO A 75 -12.93 -12.06 12.90
C PRO A 75 -12.48 -13.49 13.22
N ASP A 76 -12.56 -13.82 14.51
CA ASP A 76 -12.20 -15.10 15.15
C ASP A 76 -10.75 -15.25 15.63
N ARG A 77 -10.43 -14.51 16.70
CA ARG A 77 -9.23 -14.68 17.52
C ARG A 77 -9.56 -15.30 18.90
N GLN A 78 -10.66 -16.03 19.02
CA GLN A 78 -10.96 -16.87 20.18
C GLN A 78 -10.75 -18.34 19.82
N GLN A 79 -9.49 -18.77 19.76
CA GLN A 79 -9.07 -20.18 19.98
C GLN A 79 -7.55 -20.31 19.80
N LYS A 80 -6.81 -19.95 20.85
CA LYS A 80 -5.75 -20.77 21.42
C LYS A 80 -5.58 -20.38 22.88
#